data_AF-A0A7C6J8L4-F1
#
_entry.id   AF-A0A7C6J8L4-F1
#
_cell.length_a   1.000
_cell.length_b   1.000
_cell.length_c   1.000
_cell.angle_alpha   90.00
_cell.angle_beta   90.00
_cell.angle_gamma   90.00
#
_symmetry.space_group_name_H-M   'P 1'
#
loop_
_entity.id
_entity.type
_entity.pdbx_description
1 polymer ?
#
loop_
_entity_poly.entity_id
_entity_poly.type
_entity_poly.pdbx_seq_one_letter_code
_entity_poly.pdbx_strand_id
1 'polypeptide(L)'
;MNKGYLGTIDIKPTSRQIKWQETEFYGNIFFGMNTFTGSQWGDGFAPADLFWPEDYDVDYWVKTAKKARMKGLMITAKHYDGFCIFQSEHTDYCLKSCPNWQDGKGDIVRDLAKACKDEGLKFGIYIAPWDRHEKTYGKGKEYDDWFCNILTELCTNYGDLFCIWLDPHFGDGINGTSQDFDLPRYYKTIRELQPDCAIAGMGPDVRWAGNERGLARKCEWSVVPAYLGFDEFGEKRNSASKKALSLTDPDLGSRKTIKKEIDFAWLPHEISVPMKSKWFWYKDGEYSSKTKDKLWKLYLDSVGNNSCFMLGLSPDKRCKFADNEEQILTAFGEDLHLNFGYNLAVVKGKASASSQHSEMYDVSNVLNTDFDKFWKPAENDKKPVLYIDFEEKDMFNKIVIGEHIRNGQHIEEFSVYYLDEKDKWRLIEKGTTIGYKRIVHSKPIETSRVKIVFEEYRESFEINTILIN
;
A
#
# COMPACT_ATOMS: atom_id res chain seq x y z
N MET A 1 -10.31 -27.80 -20.62
CA MET A 1 -9.88 -26.46 -20.19
C MET A 1 -9.35 -26.57 -18.78
N ASN A 2 -8.11 -26.15 -18.53
CA ASN A 2 -7.52 -26.25 -17.19
C ASN A 2 -8.21 -25.25 -16.26
N LYS A 3 -8.77 -25.75 -15.16
CA LYS A 3 -9.70 -25.04 -14.26
C LYS A 3 -9.01 -24.25 -13.14
N GLY A 4 -7.71 -23.95 -13.25
CA GLY A 4 -6.95 -23.28 -12.17
C GLY A 4 -7.62 -21.99 -11.67
N TYR A 5 -8.23 -21.21 -12.58
CA TYR A 5 -8.95 -19.99 -12.19
C TYR A 5 -10.18 -20.24 -11.30
N LEU A 6 -10.79 -21.43 -11.31
CA LEU A 6 -11.91 -21.73 -10.41
C LEU A 6 -11.48 -21.66 -8.94
N GLY A 7 -10.21 -22.00 -8.64
CA GLY A 7 -9.64 -21.87 -7.30
C GLY A 7 -9.41 -20.42 -6.85
N THR A 8 -9.75 -19.43 -7.68
CA THR A 8 -9.58 -18.01 -7.35
C THR A 8 -10.87 -17.30 -6.96
N ILE A 9 -12.03 -17.90 -7.27
CA ILE A 9 -13.34 -17.22 -7.24
C ILE A 9 -13.76 -16.89 -5.81
N ASP A 10 -13.48 -17.82 -4.88
CA ASP A 10 -13.85 -17.70 -3.47
C ASP A 10 -12.71 -17.15 -2.59
N ILE A 11 -11.60 -16.73 -3.18
CA ILE A 11 -10.47 -16.14 -2.43
C ILE A 11 -10.83 -14.72 -2.04
N LYS A 12 -10.82 -14.46 -0.73
CA LYS A 12 -11.27 -13.20 -0.13
C LYS A 12 -10.18 -12.59 0.74
N PRO A 13 -10.13 -11.25 0.86
CA PRO A 13 -9.28 -10.59 1.83
C PRO A 13 -9.72 -10.91 3.25
N THR A 14 -8.75 -10.96 4.17
CA THR A 14 -9.03 -10.86 5.59
C THR A 14 -9.46 -9.43 5.97
N SER A 15 -10.08 -9.26 7.15
CA SER A 15 -10.48 -7.93 7.63
C SER A 15 -9.28 -6.97 7.77
N ARG A 16 -8.10 -7.45 8.15
CA ARG A 16 -6.88 -6.62 8.25
C ARG A 16 -6.35 -6.20 6.88
N GLN A 17 -6.47 -7.05 5.86
CA GLN A 17 -6.11 -6.69 4.48
C GLN A 17 -7.05 -5.62 3.93
N ILE A 18 -8.35 -5.67 4.23
CA ILE A 18 -9.30 -4.61 3.87
C ILE A 18 -8.92 -3.30 4.56
N LYS A 19 -8.74 -3.33 5.90
CA LYS A 19 -8.32 -2.16 6.68
C LYS A 19 -7.01 -1.55 6.15
N TRP A 20 -6.06 -2.38 5.74
CA TRP A 20 -4.82 -1.91 5.12
C TRP A 20 -5.09 -1.26 3.76
N GLN A 21 -5.86 -1.91 2.89
CA GLN A 21 -6.18 -1.44 1.54
C GLN A 21 -6.91 -0.07 1.54
N GLU A 22 -7.79 0.17 2.53
CA GLU A 22 -8.50 1.44 2.74
C GLU A 22 -7.57 2.64 2.98
N THR A 23 -6.33 2.37 3.41
CA THR A 23 -5.31 3.41 3.61
C THR A 23 -4.90 4.02 2.28
N GLU A 24 -4.91 3.25 1.19
CA GLU A 24 -4.62 3.66 -0.20
C GLU A 24 -3.25 4.31 -0.43
N PHE A 25 -3.04 5.48 0.15
CA PHE A 25 -1.84 6.30 0.01
C PHE A 25 -1.31 6.69 1.40
N TYR A 26 -0.06 6.32 1.67
CA TYR A 26 0.62 6.63 2.93
C TYR A 26 2.11 6.91 2.70
N GLY A 27 2.76 7.50 3.70
CA GLY A 27 4.20 7.74 3.68
C GLY A 27 4.96 6.75 4.55
N ASN A 28 6.25 6.55 4.27
CA ASN A 28 7.18 5.95 5.21
C ASN A 28 8.34 6.92 5.45
N ILE A 29 8.61 7.27 6.71
CA ILE A 29 9.70 8.15 7.12
C ILE A 29 10.98 7.32 7.24
N PHE A 30 11.91 7.51 6.31
CA PHE A 30 13.26 6.96 6.37
C PHE A 30 14.18 7.95 7.08
N PHE A 31 14.25 7.80 8.40
CA PHE A 31 15.04 8.65 9.30
C PHE A 31 15.72 7.80 10.37
N GLY A 32 17.01 8.02 10.59
CA GLY A 32 17.83 7.16 11.45
C GLY A 32 19.31 7.53 11.36
N MET A 33 20.20 6.70 11.90
CA MET A 33 21.65 6.90 11.87
C MET A 33 22.19 7.14 10.44
N ASN A 34 21.57 6.51 9.44
CA ASN A 34 21.88 6.69 8.02
C ASN A 34 21.73 8.14 7.54
N THR A 35 20.78 8.91 8.08
CA THR A 35 20.63 10.35 7.79
C THR A 35 21.87 11.14 8.25
N PHE A 36 22.44 10.78 9.40
CA PHE A 36 23.56 11.48 10.01
C PHE A 36 24.91 11.06 9.39
N THR A 37 25.04 9.80 9.01
CA THR A 37 26.22 9.26 8.31
C THR A 37 26.22 9.54 6.80
N GLY A 38 25.06 9.90 6.23
CA GLY A 38 24.90 10.09 4.78
C GLY A 38 24.92 8.78 3.98
N SER A 39 24.72 7.65 4.65
CA SER A 39 24.65 6.33 4.02
C SER A 39 23.22 5.96 3.64
N GLN A 40 23.06 5.08 2.66
CA GLN A 40 21.79 4.39 2.44
C GLN A 40 21.70 3.13 3.29
N TRP A 41 22.81 2.40 3.41
CA TRP A 41 22.95 1.19 4.19
C TRP A 41 24.13 1.37 5.16
N GLY A 42 23.85 1.76 6.40
CA GLY A 42 24.86 1.90 7.44
C GLY A 42 25.57 0.59 7.76
N ASP A 43 26.79 0.67 8.27
CA ASP A 43 27.67 -0.47 8.50
C ASP A 43 27.48 -1.16 9.85
N GLY A 44 26.74 -0.54 10.76
CA GLY A 44 26.51 -1.02 12.13
C GLY A 44 27.53 -0.53 13.15
N PHE A 45 28.51 0.29 12.76
CA PHE A 45 29.60 0.73 13.64
C PHE A 45 29.61 2.24 13.91
N ALA A 46 28.70 3.00 13.31
CA ALA A 46 28.53 4.42 13.62
C ALA A 46 28.26 4.60 15.13
N PRO A 47 28.99 5.49 15.83
CA PRO A 47 28.72 5.70 17.24
C PRO A 47 27.36 6.39 17.45
N ALA A 48 26.63 5.98 18.49
CA ALA A 48 25.26 6.44 18.76
C ALA A 48 25.16 7.96 18.95
N ASP A 49 26.22 8.60 19.45
CA ASP A 49 26.29 10.05 19.68
C ASP A 49 26.29 10.89 18.40
N LEU A 50 26.50 10.29 17.22
CA LEU A 50 26.29 10.96 15.93
C LEU A 50 24.81 11.25 15.64
N PHE A 51 23.91 10.51 16.27
CA PHE A 51 22.48 10.72 16.11
C PHE A 51 22.04 11.93 16.93
N TRP A 52 21.88 13.07 16.26
CA TRP A 52 21.64 14.36 16.90
C TRP A 52 20.62 15.22 16.14
N PRO A 53 19.31 14.97 16.33
CA PRO A 53 18.27 15.75 15.67
C PRO A 53 17.95 17.04 16.44
N GLU A 54 18.62 18.15 16.07
CA GLU A 54 18.49 19.46 16.74
C GLU A 54 17.11 20.09 16.60
N ASP A 55 16.62 20.21 15.38
CA ASP A 55 15.33 20.85 15.04
C ASP A 55 14.19 19.82 14.97
N TYR A 56 14.20 18.83 15.87
CA TYR A 56 13.27 17.71 15.88
C TYR A 56 11.82 18.16 16.09
N ASP A 57 10.95 17.87 15.11
CA ASP A 57 9.51 18.12 15.16
C ASP A 57 8.75 17.08 14.31
N VAL A 58 8.12 16.10 14.96
CA VAL A 58 7.27 15.10 14.29
C VAL A 58 5.92 15.67 13.84
N ASP A 59 5.41 16.72 14.47
CA ASP A 59 4.15 17.35 14.06
C ASP A 59 4.33 17.96 12.66
N TYR A 60 5.53 18.48 12.35
CA TYR A 60 5.86 18.92 11.00
C TYR A 60 5.74 17.78 9.97
N TRP A 61 6.22 16.57 10.27
CA TRP A 61 6.09 15.41 9.37
C TRP A 61 4.63 15.03 9.15
N VAL A 62 3.86 14.93 10.24
CA VAL A 62 2.43 14.57 10.21
C VAL A 62 1.62 15.62 9.44
N LYS A 63 1.85 16.91 9.70
CA LYS A 63 1.18 18.00 8.98
C LYS A 63 1.51 17.97 7.49
N THR A 64 2.76 17.70 7.13
CA THR A 64 3.16 17.58 5.71
C THR A 64 2.47 16.40 5.03
N ALA A 65 2.42 15.24 5.68
CA ALA A 65 1.72 14.07 5.16
C ALA A 65 0.21 14.33 4.97
N LYS A 66 -0.42 15.07 5.91
CA LYS A 66 -1.82 15.50 5.78
C LYS A 66 -2.04 16.48 4.64
N LYS A 67 -1.15 17.47 4.47
CA LYS A 67 -1.18 18.38 3.31
C LYS A 67 -1.13 17.58 2.01
N ALA A 68 -0.35 16.49 1.97
CA ALA A 68 -0.26 15.56 0.84
C ALA A 68 -1.46 14.60 0.70
N ARG A 69 -2.45 14.63 1.60
CA ARG A 69 -3.62 13.71 1.65
C ARG A 69 -3.27 12.24 1.92
N MET A 70 -2.12 11.96 2.53
CA MET A 70 -1.82 10.62 3.03
C MET A 70 -2.79 10.24 4.15
N LYS A 71 -3.20 8.97 4.22
CA LYS A 71 -4.07 8.44 5.30
C LYS A 71 -3.30 7.74 6.42
N GLY A 72 -1.99 7.60 6.27
CA GLY A 72 -1.13 7.01 7.27
C GLY A 72 0.34 7.39 7.10
N LEU A 73 1.12 7.16 8.15
CA LEU A 73 2.56 7.26 8.17
C LEU A 73 3.15 6.02 8.82
N MET A 74 4.20 5.49 8.20
CA MET A 74 5.10 4.52 8.81
C MET A 74 6.44 5.18 9.12
N ILE A 75 7.21 4.56 9.99
CA ILE A 75 8.59 4.97 10.24
C ILE A 75 9.53 3.77 10.33
N THR A 76 10.74 3.94 9.81
CA THR A 76 11.84 3.00 9.99
C THR A 76 12.32 3.01 11.44
N ALA A 77 11.75 2.14 12.28
CA ALA A 77 12.10 2.03 13.70
C ALA A 77 13.53 1.48 13.91
N LYS A 78 13.96 0.59 13.01
CA LYS A 78 15.32 0.05 12.92
C LYS A 78 15.59 -0.34 11.46
N HIS A 79 16.72 0.09 10.92
CA HIS A 79 17.21 -0.31 9.59
C HIS A 79 18.35 -1.34 9.71
N TYR A 80 19.04 -1.66 8.61
CA TYR A 80 20.09 -2.69 8.58
C TYR A 80 21.29 -2.41 9.49
N ASP A 81 21.57 -1.13 9.75
CA ASP A 81 22.64 -0.72 10.66
C ASP A 81 22.36 -1.08 12.11
N GLY A 82 21.12 -1.45 12.45
CA GLY A 82 20.75 -1.94 13.78
C GLY A 82 20.42 -0.85 14.80
N PHE A 83 20.58 0.44 14.46
CA PHE A 83 20.25 1.53 15.38
C PHE A 83 18.73 1.66 15.56
N CYS A 84 18.25 1.53 16.80
CA CYS A 84 16.84 1.70 17.14
C CYS A 84 16.53 3.17 17.47
N ILE A 85 15.64 3.80 16.70
CA ILE A 85 15.18 5.19 16.94
C ILE A 85 14.06 5.28 18.01
N PHE A 86 14.09 4.37 18.97
CA PHE A 86 13.18 4.31 20.11
C PHE A 86 13.93 3.81 21.36
N GLN A 87 13.29 3.85 22.51
CA GLN A 87 13.86 3.36 23.76
C GLN A 87 13.66 1.85 23.86
N SER A 88 14.75 1.07 23.73
CA SER A 88 14.73 -0.39 23.87
C SER A 88 15.47 -0.83 25.13
N GLU A 89 14.92 -1.82 25.83
CA GLU A 89 15.57 -2.50 26.95
C GLU A 89 16.41 -3.70 26.50
N HIS A 90 16.41 -4.01 25.20
CA HIS A 90 17.09 -5.18 24.63
C HIS A 90 18.35 -4.85 23.82
N THR A 91 18.66 -3.56 23.63
CA THR A 91 19.91 -3.13 22.99
C THR A 91 20.36 -1.76 23.52
N ASP A 92 21.66 -1.61 23.72
CA ASP A 92 22.26 -0.31 24.01
C ASP A 92 22.44 0.54 22.73
N TYR A 93 22.28 -0.04 21.54
CA TYR A 93 22.40 0.70 20.28
C TYR A 93 21.06 1.30 19.84
N CYS A 94 20.56 2.18 20.70
CA CYS A 94 19.30 2.88 20.54
C CYS A 94 19.39 4.32 21.08
N LEU A 95 18.28 5.07 21.05
CA LEU A 95 18.23 6.46 21.53
C LEU A 95 18.62 6.64 23.00
N LYS A 96 18.53 5.60 23.83
CA LYS A 96 19.02 5.59 25.22
C LYS A 96 20.51 5.95 25.32
N SER A 97 21.28 5.64 24.27
CA SER A 97 22.72 5.92 24.17
C SER A 97 23.04 7.28 23.56
N CYS A 98 22.05 8.16 23.41
CA CYS A 98 22.21 9.54 22.97
C CYS A 98 21.96 10.51 24.14
N PRO A 99 22.79 10.52 25.21
CA PRO A 99 22.48 11.20 26.47
C PRO A 99 22.36 12.72 26.32
N ASN A 100 23.01 13.29 25.31
CA ASN A 100 22.95 14.72 25.07
C ASN A 100 21.58 15.13 24.48
N TRP A 101 20.85 14.20 23.82
CA TRP A 101 19.65 14.52 23.06
C TRP A 101 18.41 14.18 23.87
N GLN A 102 17.59 15.20 24.16
CA GLN A 102 16.43 15.08 25.07
C GLN A 102 16.77 14.38 26.39
N ASP A 103 17.94 14.68 26.97
CA ASP A 103 18.47 14.06 28.19
C ASP A 103 18.51 12.51 28.15
N GLY A 104 18.69 11.92 26.96
CA GLY A 104 18.68 10.47 26.73
C GLY A 104 17.31 9.82 26.81
N LYS A 105 16.22 10.61 26.87
CA LYS A 105 14.84 10.13 27.05
C LYS A 105 13.98 10.20 25.79
N GLY A 106 14.54 10.68 24.67
CA GLY A 106 13.77 10.85 23.44
C GLY A 106 13.33 9.53 22.82
N ASP A 107 12.15 9.53 22.20
CA ASP A 107 11.53 8.34 21.62
C ASP A 107 10.75 8.75 20.36
N ILE A 108 11.43 8.65 19.20
CA ILE A 108 10.88 9.17 17.95
C ILE A 108 9.64 8.39 17.50
N VAL A 109 9.63 7.08 17.75
CA VAL A 109 8.51 6.21 17.40
C VAL A 109 7.28 6.59 18.22
N ARG A 110 7.43 6.85 19.53
CA ARG A 110 6.33 7.32 20.39
C ARG A 110 5.77 8.66 19.99
N ASP A 111 6.65 9.62 19.75
CA ASP A 111 6.25 10.97 19.41
C ASP A 111 5.48 10.98 18.07
N LEU A 112 5.97 10.25 17.06
CA LEU A 112 5.28 10.15 15.78
C LEU A 112 3.96 9.37 15.88
N ALA A 113 3.93 8.27 16.63
CA ALA A 113 2.70 7.50 16.86
C ALA A 113 1.60 8.37 17.49
N LYS A 114 1.97 9.15 18.52
CA LYS A 114 1.07 10.09 19.19
C LYS A 114 0.59 11.17 18.21
N ALA A 115 1.50 11.81 17.48
CA ALA A 115 1.15 12.87 16.53
C ALA A 115 0.23 12.35 15.41
N CYS A 116 0.47 11.13 14.90
CA CYS A 116 -0.42 10.49 13.92
C CYS A 116 -1.83 10.28 14.49
N LYS A 117 -1.93 9.77 15.73
CA LYS A 117 -3.22 9.56 16.40
C LYS A 117 -3.98 10.87 16.59
N ASP A 118 -3.32 11.92 17.06
CA ASP A 118 -3.93 13.23 17.31
C ASP A 118 -4.46 13.87 16.01
N GLU A 119 -3.83 13.58 14.89
CA GLU A 119 -4.16 14.15 13.58
C GLU A 119 -5.01 13.22 12.69
N GLY A 120 -5.37 12.03 13.18
CA GLY A 120 -6.22 11.05 12.49
C GLY A 120 -5.53 10.28 11.37
N LEU A 121 -4.20 10.15 11.40
CA LEU A 121 -3.43 9.28 10.50
C LEU A 121 -3.24 7.91 11.13
N LYS A 122 -3.32 6.85 10.31
CA LYS A 122 -2.89 5.52 10.71
C LYS A 122 -1.37 5.49 10.95
N PHE A 123 -0.92 4.75 11.95
CA PHE A 123 0.50 4.60 12.27
C PHE A 123 0.99 3.17 12.04
N GLY A 124 2.18 3.01 11.45
CA GLY A 124 2.79 1.72 11.19
C GLY A 124 4.30 1.74 11.38
N ILE A 125 4.90 0.55 11.34
CA ILE A 125 6.33 0.37 11.62
C ILE A 125 6.99 -0.33 10.45
N TYR A 126 8.09 0.23 9.97
CA TYR A 126 9.09 -0.51 9.22
C TYR A 126 10.12 -1.03 10.21
N ILE A 127 10.50 -2.31 10.08
CA ILE A 127 11.64 -2.87 10.81
C ILE A 127 12.38 -3.89 9.93
N ALA A 128 13.70 -3.78 9.88
CA ALA A 128 14.54 -4.74 9.17
C ALA A 128 14.92 -5.91 10.09
N PRO A 129 14.60 -7.17 9.72
CA PRO A 129 15.13 -8.35 10.39
C PRO A 129 16.64 -8.53 10.17
N TRP A 130 17.22 -8.03 9.06
CA TRP A 130 18.67 -7.95 8.91
C TRP A 130 19.26 -6.92 9.88
N ASP A 131 20.34 -7.31 10.56
CA ASP A 131 21.04 -6.47 11.52
C ASP A 131 22.57 -6.60 11.36
N ARG A 132 23.26 -5.45 11.31
CA ARG A 132 24.72 -5.37 11.18
C ARG A 132 25.42 -4.97 12.48
N HIS A 133 24.67 -4.68 13.54
CA HIS A 133 25.19 -4.31 14.85
C HIS A 133 24.97 -5.42 15.90
N GLU A 134 23.80 -6.05 15.88
CA GLU A 134 23.38 -7.00 16.91
C GLU A 134 24.27 -8.25 16.90
N LYS A 135 24.93 -8.51 18.03
CA LYS A 135 25.95 -9.56 18.18
C LYS A 135 25.38 -10.97 18.09
N THR A 136 24.07 -11.11 18.31
CA THR A 136 23.37 -12.39 18.20
C THR A 136 22.99 -12.73 16.77
N TYR A 137 23.06 -11.79 15.82
CA TYR A 137 22.73 -12.05 14.41
C TYR A 137 23.58 -13.18 13.81
N GLY A 138 22.90 -14.21 13.31
CA GLY A 138 23.49 -15.44 12.78
C GLY A 138 23.72 -16.54 13.81
N LYS A 139 23.22 -16.38 15.05
CA LYS A 139 23.22 -17.41 16.09
C LYS A 139 21.89 -18.17 16.20
N GLY A 140 21.03 -18.08 15.18
CA GLY A 140 19.75 -18.79 15.16
C GLY A 140 18.82 -18.26 16.25
N LYS A 141 18.35 -19.17 17.12
CA LYS A 141 17.36 -18.89 18.16
C LYS A 141 17.71 -17.69 19.05
N GLU A 142 18.98 -17.45 19.35
CA GLU A 142 19.38 -16.32 20.22
C GLU A 142 19.02 -14.97 19.59
N TYR A 143 19.19 -14.83 18.27
CA TYR A 143 18.74 -13.65 17.54
C TYR A 143 17.23 -13.58 17.45
N ASP A 144 16.57 -14.70 17.17
CA ASP A 144 15.10 -14.73 17.05
C ASP A 144 14.43 -14.38 18.40
N ASP A 145 15.03 -14.80 19.53
CA ASP A 145 14.61 -14.40 20.89
C ASP A 145 14.71 -12.88 21.06
N TRP A 146 15.85 -12.30 20.69
CA TRP A 146 16.08 -10.85 20.76
C TRP A 146 15.11 -10.09 19.86
N PHE A 147 14.94 -10.51 18.61
CA PHE A 147 14.08 -9.84 17.65
C PHE A 147 12.60 -9.92 18.05
N CYS A 148 12.15 -11.05 18.63
CA CYS A 148 10.79 -11.14 19.20
C CYS A 148 10.58 -10.15 20.36
N ASN A 149 11.60 -9.90 21.18
CA ASN A 149 11.51 -8.91 22.24
C ASN A 149 11.39 -7.49 21.67
N ILE A 150 12.16 -7.16 20.62
CA ILE A 150 12.03 -5.89 19.89
C ILE A 150 10.63 -5.73 19.27
N LEU A 151 10.12 -6.78 18.62
CA LEU A 151 8.74 -6.79 18.10
C LEU A 151 7.71 -6.58 19.21
N THR A 152 7.94 -7.16 20.39
CA THR A 152 7.06 -7.00 21.55
C THR A 152 7.03 -5.55 22.02
N GLU A 153 8.18 -4.88 22.14
CA GLU A 153 8.25 -3.45 22.49
C GLU A 153 7.48 -2.60 21.47
N LEU A 154 7.69 -2.86 20.17
CA LEU A 154 7.02 -2.13 19.09
C LEU A 154 5.50 -2.37 19.06
N CYS A 155 5.05 -3.58 19.34
CA CYS A 155 3.63 -3.93 19.32
C CYS A 155 2.86 -3.53 20.59
N THR A 156 3.55 -3.17 21.69
CA THR A 156 2.88 -2.88 22.97
C THR A 156 2.95 -1.42 23.39
N ASN A 157 3.97 -0.67 22.96
CA ASN A 157 4.27 0.65 23.53
C ASN A 157 3.79 1.84 22.69
N TYR A 158 3.34 1.62 21.45
CA TYR A 158 3.10 2.69 20.46
C TYR A 158 1.67 2.75 19.91
N GLY A 159 0.72 2.08 20.57
CA GLY A 159 -0.70 2.07 20.19
C GLY A 159 -1.03 1.08 19.07
N ASP A 160 -2.13 1.32 18.38
CA ASP A 160 -2.62 0.43 17.31
C ASP A 160 -1.80 0.61 16.04
N LEU A 161 -1.28 -0.49 15.51
CA LEU A 161 -0.49 -0.50 14.27
C LEU A 161 -1.37 -0.97 13.10
N PHE A 162 -1.42 -0.19 12.01
CA PHE A 162 -2.11 -0.65 10.81
C PHE A 162 -1.26 -1.63 9.98
N CYS A 163 0.07 -1.50 10.07
CA CYS A 163 1.02 -2.28 9.30
C CYS A 163 2.37 -2.38 10.03
N ILE A 164 2.95 -3.58 10.03
CA ILE A 164 4.37 -3.83 10.27
C ILE A 164 4.97 -4.36 8.97
N TRP A 165 5.97 -3.64 8.47
CA TRP A 165 6.70 -4.02 7.27
C TRP A 165 8.03 -4.68 7.68
N LEU A 166 8.12 -5.99 7.47
CA LEU A 166 9.32 -6.80 7.69
C LEU A 166 10.14 -6.79 6.40
N ASP A 167 11.25 -6.06 6.38
CA ASP A 167 12.06 -5.91 5.17
C ASP A 167 12.57 -7.26 4.65
N PRO A 168 12.36 -7.61 3.36
CA PRO A 168 12.83 -8.86 2.77
C PRO A 168 14.31 -8.89 2.37
N HIS A 169 15.09 -7.84 2.62
CA HIS A 169 16.53 -7.86 2.39
C HIS A 169 17.26 -8.63 3.48
N PHE A 170 18.24 -9.41 3.05
CA PHE A 170 19.13 -10.17 3.90
C PHE A 170 20.56 -9.84 3.49
N GLY A 171 21.46 -9.90 4.45
CA GLY A 171 22.88 -9.75 4.21
C GLY A 171 23.69 -10.36 5.33
N ASP A 172 25.00 -10.28 5.15
CA ASP A 172 25.97 -10.71 6.13
C ASP A 172 25.91 -9.81 7.37
N GLY A 173 25.99 -10.42 8.53
CA GLY A 173 26.21 -9.74 9.80
C GLY A 173 27.70 -9.60 10.11
N ILE A 174 28.00 -9.38 11.40
CA ILE A 174 29.38 -9.26 11.88
C ILE A 174 30.14 -10.55 11.55
N ASN A 175 31.32 -10.41 10.94
CA ASN A 175 32.19 -11.52 10.50
C ASN A 175 31.59 -12.46 9.43
N GLY A 176 30.60 -12.00 8.64
CA GLY A 176 30.06 -12.82 7.54
C GLY A 176 29.00 -13.83 8.00
N THR A 177 28.37 -13.64 9.15
CA THR A 177 27.30 -14.52 9.65
C THR A 177 26.02 -14.31 8.86
N SER A 178 25.18 -15.35 8.75
CA SER A 178 23.87 -15.30 8.11
C SER A 178 22.83 -15.87 9.06
N GLN A 179 21.62 -15.32 9.04
CA GLN A 179 20.50 -15.71 9.90
C GLN A 179 19.37 -16.27 9.06
N ASP A 180 18.85 -17.43 9.46
CA ASP A 180 17.55 -17.92 9.02
C ASP A 180 16.50 -17.46 10.05
N PHE A 181 15.50 -16.71 9.63
CA PHE A 181 14.56 -16.06 10.54
C PHE A 181 13.40 -16.98 10.91
N ASP A 182 13.07 -17.07 12.19
CA ASP A 182 11.87 -17.77 12.69
C ASP A 182 10.58 -16.95 12.44
N LEU A 183 10.20 -16.81 11.16
CA LEU A 183 8.99 -16.10 10.75
C LEU A 183 7.72 -16.62 11.43
N PRO A 184 7.49 -17.94 11.61
CA PRO A 184 6.35 -18.43 12.37
C PRO A 184 6.24 -17.79 13.75
N ARG A 185 7.36 -17.65 14.46
CA ARG A 185 7.39 -17.02 15.78
C ARG A 185 7.23 -15.50 15.72
N TYR A 186 7.80 -14.85 14.72
CA TYR A 186 7.63 -13.40 14.53
C TYR A 186 6.16 -13.07 14.29
N TYR A 187 5.50 -13.84 13.42
CA TYR A 187 4.09 -13.64 13.10
C TYR A 187 3.23 -13.92 14.31
N LYS A 188 3.49 -15.00 15.05
CA LYS A 188 2.78 -15.29 16.30
C LYS A 188 2.87 -14.13 17.28
N THR A 189 4.08 -13.59 17.49
CA THR A 189 4.31 -12.42 18.37
C THR A 189 3.46 -11.22 17.93
N ILE A 190 3.50 -10.87 16.65
CA ILE A 190 2.73 -9.75 16.11
C ILE A 190 1.22 -10.01 16.22
N ARG A 191 0.75 -11.21 15.89
CA ARG A 191 -0.68 -11.56 15.90
C ARG A 191 -1.28 -11.59 17.30
N GLU A 192 -0.52 -12.03 18.31
CA GLU A 192 -0.96 -12.04 19.71
C GLU A 192 -1.11 -10.61 20.26
N LEU A 193 -0.25 -9.68 19.84
CA LEU A 193 -0.21 -8.31 20.36
C LEU A 193 -1.01 -7.31 19.52
N GLN A 194 -1.08 -7.52 18.21
CA GLN A 194 -1.67 -6.63 17.20
C GLN A 194 -2.44 -7.44 16.13
N PRO A 195 -3.56 -8.11 16.48
CA PRO A 195 -4.27 -9.03 15.58
C PRO A 195 -4.85 -8.39 14.31
N ASP A 196 -5.09 -7.08 14.35
CA ASP A 196 -5.60 -6.26 13.25
C ASP A 196 -4.48 -5.64 12.38
N CYS A 197 -3.21 -5.76 12.78
CA CYS A 197 -2.09 -5.23 12.03
C CYS A 197 -1.77 -6.11 10.83
N ALA A 198 -1.64 -5.52 9.65
CA ALA A 198 -1.11 -6.22 8.48
C ALA A 198 0.40 -6.46 8.65
N ILE A 199 0.88 -7.64 8.29
CA ILE A 199 2.31 -7.96 8.20
C ILE A 199 2.68 -7.99 6.72
N ALA A 200 3.58 -7.10 6.35
CA ALA A 200 3.98 -6.83 4.97
C ALA A 200 5.45 -7.15 4.71
N GLY A 201 5.83 -7.24 3.43
CA GLY A 201 7.20 -7.59 3.03
C GLY A 201 7.42 -9.09 3.15
N MET A 202 8.15 -9.53 4.17
CA MET A 202 8.19 -10.92 4.60
C MET A 202 6.96 -11.29 5.44
N GLY A 203 5.76 -11.09 4.89
CA GLY A 203 4.51 -11.29 5.60
C GLY A 203 3.43 -11.96 4.75
N PRO A 204 2.36 -12.46 5.37
CA PRO A 204 1.25 -13.10 4.68
C PRO A 204 0.16 -12.13 4.24
N ASP A 205 0.14 -10.89 4.72
CA ASP A 205 -1.00 -9.98 4.46
C ASP A 205 -0.79 -9.11 3.23
N VAL A 206 0.44 -8.64 2.98
CA VAL A 206 0.75 -7.69 1.92
C VAL A 206 2.08 -8.03 1.27
N ARG A 207 2.09 -8.16 -0.05
CA ARG A 207 3.32 -8.44 -0.80
C ARG A 207 3.97 -7.17 -1.35
N TRP A 208 5.28 -7.24 -1.53
CA TRP A 208 6.02 -6.25 -2.30
C TRP A 208 5.62 -6.27 -3.79
N ALA A 209 5.61 -5.09 -4.43
CA ALA A 209 5.30 -4.94 -5.87
C ALA A 209 6.26 -5.69 -6.81
N GLY A 210 7.48 -5.98 -6.35
CA GLY A 210 8.58 -6.50 -7.18
C GLY A 210 9.53 -5.42 -7.70
N ASN A 211 9.36 -4.16 -7.28
CA ASN A 211 10.29 -3.08 -7.59
C ASN A 211 10.13 -1.91 -6.61
N GLU A 212 11.15 -1.05 -6.55
CA GLU A 212 11.17 0.18 -5.76
C GLU A 212 11.19 1.44 -6.65
N ARG A 213 10.77 1.30 -7.91
CA ARG A 213 10.75 2.38 -8.91
C ARG A 213 9.36 2.99 -9.07
N GLY A 214 8.38 2.52 -8.30
CA GLY A 214 6.98 2.89 -8.43
C GLY A 214 6.31 2.36 -9.70
N LEU A 215 6.80 1.23 -10.25
CA LEU A 215 6.22 0.64 -11.46
C LEU A 215 5.05 -0.27 -11.09
N ALA A 216 3.87 0.04 -11.61
CA ALA A 216 2.68 -0.78 -11.48
C ALA A 216 2.54 -1.78 -12.63
N ARG A 217 1.88 -2.92 -12.38
CA ARG A 217 1.44 -3.82 -13.44
C ARG A 217 0.24 -3.22 -14.15
N LYS A 218 0.09 -3.52 -15.43
CA LYS A 218 -1.12 -3.14 -16.17
C LYS A 218 -2.38 -3.85 -15.64
N CYS A 219 -2.22 -5.12 -15.26
CA CYS A 219 -3.28 -5.99 -14.77
C CYS A 219 -2.85 -6.50 -13.40
N GLU A 220 -3.42 -5.89 -12.36
CA GLU A 220 -3.04 -6.18 -10.99
C GLU A 220 -4.09 -7.04 -10.29
N TRP A 221 -3.64 -8.22 -9.85
CA TRP A 221 -4.44 -9.18 -9.12
C TRP A 221 -4.01 -9.22 -7.65
N SER A 222 -4.98 -9.08 -6.76
CA SER A 222 -4.82 -9.43 -5.35
C SER A 222 -4.86 -10.94 -5.16
N VAL A 223 -5.62 -11.66 -5.99
CA VAL A 223 -5.63 -13.13 -5.98
C VAL A 223 -4.51 -13.68 -6.85
N VAL A 224 -3.48 -14.23 -6.23
CA VAL A 224 -2.27 -14.76 -6.90
C VAL A 224 -1.89 -16.13 -6.32
N PRO A 225 -1.02 -16.91 -6.99
CA PRO A 225 -0.55 -18.17 -6.44
C PRO A 225 0.07 -18.01 -5.05
N ALA A 226 -0.31 -18.85 -4.09
CA ALA A 226 0.01 -18.65 -2.68
C ALA A 226 1.52 -18.66 -2.37
N TYR A 227 2.34 -19.35 -3.18
CA TYR A 227 3.79 -19.40 -3.02
C TYR A 227 4.52 -18.07 -3.31
N LEU A 228 3.82 -17.06 -3.84
CA LEU A 228 4.38 -15.72 -4.04
C LEU A 228 4.51 -14.93 -2.73
N GLY A 229 3.92 -15.42 -1.64
CA GLY A 229 4.09 -14.89 -0.30
C GLY A 229 4.34 -16.00 0.72
N PHE A 230 4.07 -15.66 1.98
CA PHE A 230 4.04 -16.60 3.10
C PHE A 230 2.59 -16.85 3.48
N ASP A 231 2.29 -17.98 4.12
CA ASP A 231 0.99 -18.16 4.74
C ASP A 231 0.94 -17.61 6.18
N GLU A 232 -0.25 -17.67 6.80
CA GLU A 232 -0.51 -17.14 8.14
C GLU A 232 0.38 -17.75 9.24
N PHE A 233 1.11 -18.84 8.94
CA PHE A 233 2.04 -19.49 9.87
C PHE A 233 3.51 -19.20 9.57
N GLY A 234 3.84 -18.36 8.59
CA GLY A 234 5.23 -18.05 8.25
C GLY A 234 5.88 -19.04 7.31
N GLU A 235 5.11 -19.96 6.72
CA GLU A 235 5.65 -20.98 5.84
C GLU A 235 5.53 -20.57 4.36
N LYS A 236 6.54 -20.96 3.56
CA LYS A 236 6.47 -20.84 2.10
C LYS A 236 5.72 -22.01 1.52
N ARG A 237 4.90 -21.74 0.50
CA ARG A 237 4.23 -22.78 -0.28
C ARG A 237 5.00 -23.14 -1.54
N ASN A 238 4.66 -24.27 -2.13
CA ASN A 238 5.28 -24.77 -3.36
C ASN A 238 4.41 -24.49 -4.58
N SER A 239 5.04 -24.14 -5.70
CA SER A 239 4.34 -24.05 -6.98
C SER A 239 3.99 -25.44 -7.51
N ALA A 240 2.80 -25.58 -8.09
CA ALA A 240 2.44 -26.78 -8.86
C ALA A 240 3.06 -26.76 -10.28
N SER A 241 3.59 -25.61 -10.70
CA SER A 241 4.27 -25.41 -11.97
C SER A 241 5.77 -25.69 -11.86
N LYS A 242 6.35 -26.29 -12.91
CA LYS A 242 7.81 -26.41 -13.05
C LYS A 242 8.52 -25.05 -13.21
N LYS A 243 7.79 -24.04 -13.68
CA LYS A 243 8.26 -22.66 -13.79
C LYS A 243 7.36 -21.81 -12.90
N ALA A 244 7.82 -21.59 -11.67
CA ALA A 244 7.16 -20.71 -10.71
C ALA A 244 7.25 -19.26 -11.17
N LEU A 245 6.25 -18.48 -10.82
CA LEU A 245 6.25 -17.03 -11.01
C LEU A 245 7.16 -16.35 -9.98
N SER A 246 7.64 -15.17 -10.34
CA SER A 246 8.35 -14.24 -9.48
C SER A 246 7.51 -12.99 -9.26
N LEU A 247 7.68 -12.35 -8.09
CA LEU A 247 7.08 -11.03 -7.82
C LEU A 247 7.52 -9.94 -8.81
N THR A 248 8.49 -10.18 -9.68
CA THR A 248 8.92 -9.26 -10.74
C THR A 248 8.21 -9.51 -12.08
N ASP A 249 7.45 -10.60 -12.21
CA ASP A 249 6.74 -10.92 -13.46
C ASP A 249 5.61 -9.90 -13.72
N PRO A 250 5.36 -9.54 -14.99
CA PRO A 250 4.39 -8.50 -15.36
C PRO A 250 2.92 -8.94 -15.24
N ASP A 251 2.66 -10.24 -15.08
CA ASP A 251 1.35 -10.84 -14.92
C ASP A 251 1.46 -11.98 -13.91
N LEU A 252 0.70 -11.88 -12.82
CA LEU A 252 0.73 -12.85 -11.71
C LEU A 252 -0.58 -13.63 -11.57
N GLY A 253 -1.63 -13.23 -12.30
CA GLY A 253 -2.99 -13.63 -11.96
C GLY A 253 -3.90 -13.89 -13.15
N SER A 254 -3.50 -13.62 -14.40
CA SER A 254 -4.37 -13.92 -15.55
C SER A 254 -4.63 -15.41 -15.69
N ARG A 255 -5.80 -15.79 -16.26
CA ARG A 255 -6.18 -17.19 -16.52
C ARG A 255 -5.08 -17.98 -17.23
N LYS A 256 -4.37 -17.34 -18.18
CA LYS A 256 -3.28 -17.96 -18.94
C LYS A 256 -2.10 -18.30 -18.05
N THR A 257 -1.74 -17.39 -17.16
CA THR A 257 -0.58 -17.47 -16.28
C THR A 257 -0.81 -18.50 -15.16
N ILE A 258 -1.97 -18.47 -14.53
CA ILE A 258 -2.29 -19.35 -13.39
C ILE A 258 -2.88 -20.71 -13.78
N LYS A 259 -2.96 -21.02 -15.07
CA LYS A 259 -3.68 -22.22 -15.57
C LYS A 259 -3.24 -23.55 -14.96
N LYS A 260 -2.03 -23.65 -14.40
CA LYS A 260 -1.47 -24.87 -13.77
C LYS A 260 -1.42 -24.78 -12.26
N GLU A 261 -1.69 -23.60 -11.70
CA GLU A 261 -1.68 -23.40 -10.26
C GLU A 261 -3.02 -23.85 -9.67
N ILE A 262 -2.96 -24.33 -8.43
CA ILE A 262 -4.09 -24.95 -7.72
C ILE A 262 -4.29 -24.37 -6.32
N ASP A 263 -3.35 -23.56 -5.84
CA ASP A 263 -3.36 -22.96 -4.51
C ASP A 263 -3.12 -21.45 -4.64
N PHE A 264 -4.01 -20.68 -4.02
CA PHE A 264 -4.13 -19.24 -4.21
C PHE A 264 -4.34 -18.55 -2.86
N ALA A 265 -3.86 -17.32 -2.77
CA ALA A 265 -4.05 -16.47 -1.61
C ALA A 265 -4.47 -15.07 -2.05
N TRP A 266 -5.18 -14.38 -1.16
CA TRP A 266 -5.36 -12.94 -1.29
C TRP A 266 -4.07 -12.27 -0.80
N LEU A 267 -3.24 -11.80 -1.74
CA LEU A 267 -1.99 -11.09 -1.48
C LEU A 267 -2.01 -9.76 -2.26
N PRO A 268 -2.69 -8.72 -1.73
CA PRO A 268 -2.66 -7.39 -2.30
C PRO A 268 -1.26 -6.81 -2.12
N HIS A 269 -0.97 -5.71 -2.82
CA HIS A 269 0.41 -5.27 -2.94
C HIS A 269 0.62 -3.78 -2.72
N GLU A 270 1.79 -3.48 -2.17
CA GLU A 270 2.30 -2.14 -1.94
C GLU A 270 3.28 -1.76 -3.06
N ILE A 271 3.00 -0.66 -3.74
CA ILE A 271 3.95 0.02 -4.62
C ILE A 271 4.74 1.01 -3.76
N SER A 272 6.03 0.76 -3.62
CA SER A 272 6.94 1.62 -2.88
C SER A 272 7.91 2.35 -3.81
N VAL A 273 8.18 3.62 -3.48
CA VAL A 273 9.19 4.42 -4.17
C VAL A 273 9.65 5.55 -3.24
N PRO A 274 10.95 5.90 -3.21
CA PRO A 274 11.39 7.09 -2.50
C PRO A 274 10.88 8.37 -3.20
N MET A 275 10.64 9.45 -2.45
CA MET A 275 10.35 10.78 -2.98
C MET A 275 11.55 11.33 -3.75
N LYS A 276 12.75 11.06 -3.24
CA LYS A 276 14.05 11.38 -3.87
C LYS A 276 14.55 10.22 -4.73
N SER A 277 15.81 10.27 -5.17
CA SER A 277 16.43 9.13 -5.87
C SER A 277 16.85 7.99 -4.94
N LYS A 278 16.88 8.23 -3.63
CA LYS A 278 17.32 7.32 -2.56
C LYS A 278 16.36 7.37 -1.37
N TRP A 279 16.43 6.37 -0.50
CA TRP A 279 15.52 6.19 0.65
C TRP A 279 15.85 7.14 1.80
N PHE A 280 17.09 7.14 2.28
CA PHE A 280 17.58 8.10 3.29
C PHE A 280 18.06 9.40 2.66
N TRP A 281 18.05 10.48 3.43
CA TRP A 281 18.59 11.76 2.99
C TRP A 281 20.10 11.66 2.71
N TYR A 282 20.52 12.38 1.67
CA TYR A 282 21.92 12.61 1.34
C TYR A 282 22.04 14.00 0.71
N LYS A 283 23.17 14.67 0.93
CA LYS A 283 23.36 16.10 0.59
C LYS A 283 23.00 16.45 -0.86
N ASP A 284 23.46 15.65 -1.82
CA ASP A 284 23.21 15.91 -3.25
C ASP A 284 21.78 15.51 -3.69
N GLY A 285 20.99 14.92 -2.79
CA GLY A 285 19.65 14.41 -3.07
C GLY A 285 18.56 15.47 -3.10
N GLU A 286 18.83 16.68 -2.60
CA GLU A 286 17.88 17.79 -2.54
C GLU A 286 17.37 18.22 -3.92
N TYR A 287 18.17 17.99 -4.96
CA TYR A 287 17.82 18.26 -6.37
C TYR A 287 17.15 17.09 -7.09
N SER A 288 16.88 15.98 -6.40
CA SER A 288 16.37 14.73 -7.00
C SER A 288 14.91 14.42 -6.64
N SER A 289 14.21 15.35 -5.99
CA SER A 289 12.80 15.21 -5.62
C SER A 289 11.94 14.98 -6.86
N LYS A 290 11.00 14.02 -6.79
CA LYS A 290 10.01 13.79 -7.85
C LYS A 290 9.14 15.02 -8.02
N THR A 291 8.75 15.31 -9.26
CA THR A 291 7.83 16.40 -9.57
C THR A 291 6.39 16.06 -9.17
N LYS A 292 5.54 17.08 -9.02
CA LYS A 292 4.08 16.92 -8.81
C LYS A 292 3.45 16.01 -9.86
N ASP A 293 3.75 16.23 -11.14
CA ASP A 293 3.22 15.42 -12.25
C ASP A 293 3.66 13.95 -12.15
N LYS A 294 4.88 13.71 -11.66
CA LYS A 294 5.37 12.35 -11.43
C LYS A 294 4.62 11.68 -10.28
N LEU A 295 4.35 12.40 -9.18
CA LEU A 295 3.52 11.90 -8.07
C LEU A 295 2.09 11.62 -8.53
N TRP A 296 1.51 12.52 -9.32
CA TRP A 296 0.19 12.34 -9.91
C TRP A 296 0.12 11.07 -10.77
N LYS A 297 1.11 10.88 -11.66
CA LYS A 297 1.20 9.65 -12.44
C LYS A 297 1.35 8.41 -11.56
N LEU A 298 2.21 8.45 -10.55
CA LEU A 298 2.40 7.33 -9.63
C LEU A 298 1.10 6.98 -8.90
N TYR A 299 0.34 7.98 -8.43
CA TYR A 299 -0.93 7.78 -7.75
C TYR A 299 -1.96 7.10 -8.66
N LEU A 300 -2.12 7.57 -9.90
CA LEU A 300 -3.02 6.95 -10.87
C LEU A 300 -2.57 5.53 -11.26
N ASP A 301 -1.27 5.31 -11.43
CA ASP A 301 -0.73 3.99 -11.77
C ASP A 301 -0.82 3.01 -10.60
N SER A 302 -0.94 3.47 -9.35
CA SER A 302 -0.98 2.66 -8.12
C SER A 302 -2.38 2.58 -7.50
N VAL A 303 -2.78 3.61 -6.74
CA VAL A 303 -4.11 3.73 -6.12
C VAL A 303 -5.22 3.63 -7.17
N GLY A 304 -4.99 4.20 -8.35
CA GLY A 304 -5.91 4.08 -9.49
C GLY A 304 -5.90 2.72 -10.20
N ASN A 305 -5.18 1.74 -9.68
CA ASN A 305 -4.95 0.44 -10.31
C ASN A 305 -4.73 -0.67 -9.28
N ASN A 306 -5.67 -0.79 -8.33
CA ASN A 306 -5.73 -1.87 -7.34
C ASN A 306 -4.46 -2.07 -6.49
N SER A 307 -3.78 -0.98 -6.12
CA SER A 307 -2.56 -1.02 -5.32
C SER A 307 -2.59 0.01 -4.21
N CYS A 308 -1.94 -0.26 -3.07
CA CYS A 308 -1.57 0.83 -2.17
C CYS A 308 -0.27 1.48 -2.64
N PHE A 309 -0.15 2.78 -2.37
CA PHE A 309 1.01 3.59 -2.68
C PHE A 309 1.71 4.03 -1.40
N MET A 310 2.95 3.59 -1.24
CA MET A 310 3.83 4.07 -0.18
C MET A 310 4.91 4.99 -0.77
N LEU A 311 4.93 6.23 -0.31
CA LEU A 311 5.96 7.20 -0.69
C LEU A 311 7.00 7.31 0.44
N GLY A 312 8.25 6.99 0.12
CA GLY A 312 9.37 7.12 1.06
C GLY A 312 9.77 8.59 1.22
N LEU A 313 9.66 9.14 2.42
CA LEU A 313 10.04 10.50 2.77
C LEU A 313 11.32 10.47 3.60
N SER A 314 12.29 11.33 3.28
CA SER A 314 13.59 11.38 3.97
C SER A 314 13.85 12.78 4.54
N PRO A 315 13.51 13.02 5.82
CA PRO A 315 13.96 14.22 6.52
C PRO A 315 15.50 14.30 6.53
N ASP A 316 16.01 15.52 6.43
CA ASP A 316 17.43 15.83 6.54
C ASP A 316 17.90 15.89 8.00
N LYS A 317 19.16 16.32 8.22
CA LYS A 317 19.74 16.46 9.56
C LYS A 317 19.05 17.53 10.44
N ARG A 318 18.29 18.45 9.84
CA ARG A 318 17.43 19.43 10.54
C ARG A 318 16.05 18.85 10.83
N CYS A 319 15.86 17.54 10.61
CA CYS A 319 14.57 16.86 10.75
C CYS A 319 13.48 17.41 9.85
N LYS A 320 13.85 18.04 8.73
CA LYS A 320 12.88 18.63 7.79
C LYS A 320 13.04 18.02 6.41
N PHE A 321 11.95 18.02 5.66
CA PHE A 321 12.03 17.77 4.22
C PHE A 321 12.70 18.95 3.54
N ALA A 322 13.27 18.72 2.35
CA ALA A 322 13.77 19.82 1.53
C ALA A 322 12.60 20.76 1.15
N ASP A 323 12.84 22.07 1.11
CA ASP A 323 11.77 23.08 0.91
C ASP A 323 10.95 22.83 -0.37
N ASN A 324 11.60 22.34 -1.44
CA ASN A 324 10.92 21.97 -2.68
C ASN A 324 9.97 20.78 -2.50
N GLU A 325 10.31 19.82 -1.65
CA GLU A 325 9.53 18.62 -1.37
C GLU A 325 8.22 18.97 -0.65
N GLU A 326 8.27 19.85 0.36
CA GLU A 326 7.05 20.30 1.05
C GLU A 326 6.09 20.99 0.08
N GLN A 327 6.60 21.87 -0.79
CA GLN A 327 5.78 22.55 -1.80
C GLN A 327 5.15 21.57 -2.79
N ILE A 328 5.93 20.59 -3.26
CA ILE A 328 5.43 19.55 -4.19
C ILE A 328 4.36 18.70 -3.52
N LEU A 329 4.58 18.25 -2.29
CA LEU A 329 3.63 17.43 -1.53
C LEU A 329 2.33 18.19 -1.24
N THR A 330 2.43 19.47 -0.86
CA THR A 330 1.25 20.32 -0.63
C THR A 330 0.44 20.52 -1.90
N ALA A 331 1.09 20.92 -3.01
CA ALA A 331 0.42 21.12 -4.28
C ALA A 331 -0.18 19.81 -4.84
N PHE A 332 0.48 18.67 -4.62
CA PHE A 332 -0.04 17.36 -4.99
C PHE A 332 -1.30 17.00 -4.19
N GLY A 333 -1.32 17.26 -2.88
CA GLY A 333 -2.51 17.02 -2.06
C GLY A 333 -3.67 17.96 -2.38
N GLU A 334 -3.39 19.20 -2.81
CA GLU A 334 -4.39 20.11 -3.39
C GLU A 334 -4.97 19.55 -4.69
N ASP A 335 -4.14 19.03 -5.60
CA ASP A 335 -4.62 18.36 -6.81
C ASP A 335 -5.53 17.18 -6.45
N LEU A 336 -5.13 16.31 -5.49
CA LEU A 336 -5.98 15.19 -5.05
C LEU A 336 -7.33 15.68 -4.51
N HIS A 337 -7.33 16.76 -3.73
CA HIS A 337 -8.56 17.35 -3.21
C HIS A 337 -9.47 17.86 -4.33
N LEU A 338 -8.93 18.65 -5.27
CA LEU A 338 -9.70 19.22 -6.36
C LEU A 338 -10.24 18.14 -7.31
N ASN A 339 -9.46 17.09 -7.55
CA ASN A 339 -9.79 16.05 -8.53
C ASN A 339 -10.69 14.93 -7.97
N PHE A 340 -10.85 14.80 -6.65
CA PHE A 340 -11.67 13.74 -6.04
C PHE A 340 -12.64 14.25 -4.96
N GLY A 341 -12.61 15.54 -4.63
CA GLY A 341 -13.42 16.13 -3.57
C GLY A 341 -14.89 16.38 -3.93
N TYR A 342 -15.24 16.38 -5.22
CA TYR A 342 -16.61 16.54 -5.70
C TYR A 342 -16.97 15.43 -6.69
N ASN A 343 -18.12 14.78 -6.49
CA ASN A 343 -18.53 13.62 -7.26
C ASN A 343 -19.88 13.84 -7.95
N LEU A 344 -19.84 13.97 -9.26
CA LEU A 344 -20.99 14.19 -10.12
C LEU A 344 -21.99 13.03 -10.08
N ALA A 345 -21.51 11.79 -10.09
CA ALA A 345 -22.37 10.60 -10.08
C ALA A 345 -23.20 10.53 -8.78
N VAL A 346 -22.59 10.83 -7.64
CA VAL A 346 -23.28 10.81 -6.33
C VAL A 346 -24.25 11.98 -6.18
N VAL A 347 -23.86 13.18 -6.63
CA VAL A 347 -24.67 14.40 -6.40
C VAL A 347 -25.80 14.55 -7.43
N LYS A 348 -25.56 14.17 -8.68
CA LYS A 348 -26.45 14.45 -9.82
C LYS A 348 -26.81 13.22 -10.65
N GLY A 349 -26.15 12.09 -10.44
CA GLY A 349 -26.29 10.91 -11.26
C GLY A 349 -27.51 10.06 -10.89
N LYS A 350 -28.09 9.40 -11.90
CA LYS A 350 -29.04 8.30 -11.74
C LYS A 350 -28.42 7.06 -12.36
N ALA A 351 -28.29 6.00 -11.57
CA ALA A 351 -27.74 4.74 -12.04
C ALA A 351 -28.85 3.85 -12.63
N SER A 352 -28.54 3.16 -13.73
CA SER A 352 -29.37 2.08 -14.27
C SER A 352 -28.46 0.94 -14.78
N ALA A 353 -28.99 -0.28 -14.91
CA ALA A 353 -28.21 -1.43 -15.38
C ALA A 353 -29.02 -2.31 -16.34
N SER A 354 -28.32 -3.10 -17.16
CA SER A 354 -28.92 -4.13 -18.02
C SER A 354 -29.67 -5.19 -17.23
N SER A 355 -29.21 -5.48 -16.02
CA SER A 355 -29.81 -6.45 -15.10
C SER A 355 -29.38 -6.19 -13.65
N GLN A 356 -30.12 -6.77 -12.71
CA GLN A 356 -29.72 -6.87 -11.31
C GLN A 356 -30.21 -8.19 -10.72
N HIS A 357 -29.46 -8.72 -9.76
CA HIS A 357 -29.74 -10.01 -9.14
C HIS A 357 -31.04 -9.99 -8.31
N SER A 358 -31.23 -8.94 -7.51
CA SER A 358 -32.46 -8.68 -6.75
C SER A 358 -32.51 -7.22 -6.28
N GLU A 359 -33.62 -6.79 -5.68
CA GLU A 359 -33.77 -5.44 -5.11
C GLU A 359 -32.73 -5.10 -4.03
N MET A 360 -32.18 -6.11 -3.34
CA MET A 360 -31.12 -5.91 -2.36
C MET A 360 -29.80 -5.45 -2.99
N TYR A 361 -29.56 -5.83 -4.25
CA TYR A 361 -28.35 -5.52 -5.02
C TYR A 361 -28.63 -4.49 -6.11
N ASP A 362 -29.50 -3.52 -5.81
CA ASP A 362 -29.93 -2.48 -6.75
C ASP A 362 -28.74 -1.66 -7.28
N VAL A 363 -28.81 -1.28 -8.55
CA VAL A 363 -27.73 -0.52 -9.21
C VAL A 363 -27.48 0.84 -8.56
N SER A 364 -28.48 1.47 -7.92
CA SER A 364 -28.29 2.72 -7.18
C SER A 364 -27.30 2.60 -6.01
N ASN A 365 -27.01 1.37 -5.54
CA ASN A 365 -26.01 1.12 -4.52
C ASN A 365 -24.60 1.54 -4.94
N VAL A 366 -24.29 1.65 -6.24
CA VAL A 366 -22.96 2.09 -6.68
C VAL A 366 -22.69 3.57 -6.44
N LEU A 367 -23.74 4.35 -6.16
CA LEU A 367 -23.69 5.80 -5.95
C LEU A 367 -23.64 6.20 -4.47
N ASN A 368 -23.46 5.25 -3.55
CA ASN A 368 -23.26 5.57 -2.15
C ASN A 368 -21.78 5.42 -1.75
N THR A 369 -21.44 5.95 -0.58
CA THR A 369 -20.09 5.85 0.01
C THR A 369 -20.00 4.74 1.06
N ASP A 370 -21.03 3.90 1.19
CA ASP A 370 -21.10 2.79 2.13
C ASP A 370 -20.55 1.53 1.47
N PHE A 371 -19.40 1.06 1.95
CA PHE A 371 -18.68 -0.06 1.35
C PHE A 371 -19.50 -1.37 1.34
N ASP A 372 -20.50 -1.50 2.23
CA ASP A 372 -21.35 -2.68 2.35
C ASP A 372 -22.53 -2.71 1.38
N LYS A 373 -22.74 -1.64 0.62
CA LYS A 373 -23.73 -1.59 -0.44
C LYS A 373 -23.07 -1.79 -1.79
N PHE A 374 -23.65 -2.66 -2.60
CA PHE A 374 -23.13 -2.97 -3.92
C PHE A 374 -24.23 -3.41 -4.87
N TRP A 375 -23.92 -3.28 -6.16
CA TRP A 375 -24.70 -3.82 -7.26
C TRP A 375 -24.14 -5.16 -7.70
N LYS A 376 -25.05 -6.08 -8.03
CA LYS A 376 -24.75 -7.39 -8.60
C LYS A 376 -25.67 -7.63 -9.80
N PRO A 377 -25.13 -7.93 -10.99
CA PRO A 377 -25.94 -8.25 -12.17
C PRO A 377 -26.64 -9.61 -12.03
N ALA A 378 -27.64 -9.88 -12.87
CA ALA A 378 -28.30 -11.19 -12.90
C ALA A 378 -27.36 -12.29 -13.41
N GLU A 379 -27.48 -13.52 -12.90
CA GLU A 379 -26.57 -14.64 -13.19
C GLU A 379 -26.48 -15.03 -14.69
N ASN A 380 -27.56 -14.79 -15.42
CA ASN A 380 -27.67 -15.09 -16.84
C ASN A 380 -27.20 -13.94 -17.76
N ASP A 381 -26.95 -12.74 -17.22
CA ASP A 381 -26.40 -11.62 -17.98
C ASP A 381 -24.90 -11.85 -18.17
N LYS A 382 -24.50 -12.19 -19.40
CA LYS A 382 -23.11 -12.50 -19.75
C LYS A 382 -22.28 -11.29 -20.13
N LYS A 383 -22.91 -10.12 -20.28
CA LYS A 383 -22.23 -8.88 -20.60
C LYS A 383 -22.94 -7.70 -19.93
N PRO A 384 -22.89 -7.63 -18.58
CA PRO A 384 -23.62 -6.61 -17.87
C PRO A 384 -23.15 -5.21 -18.22
N VAL A 385 -24.11 -4.27 -18.26
CA VAL A 385 -23.85 -2.87 -18.55
C VAL A 385 -24.45 -2.01 -17.44
N LEU A 386 -23.66 -1.08 -16.94
CA LEU A 386 -24.07 -0.06 -15.98
C LEU A 386 -24.06 1.31 -16.67
N TYR A 387 -25.07 2.12 -16.41
CA TYR A 387 -25.21 3.47 -16.94
C TYR A 387 -25.29 4.48 -15.79
N ILE A 388 -24.63 5.61 -15.96
CA ILE A 388 -24.86 6.81 -15.14
C ILE A 388 -25.42 7.89 -16.05
N ASP A 389 -26.63 8.32 -15.74
CA ASP A 389 -27.36 9.38 -16.43
C ASP A 389 -27.36 10.66 -15.60
N PHE A 390 -27.15 11.80 -16.26
CA PHE A 390 -27.29 13.14 -15.70
C PHE A 390 -28.46 13.85 -16.37
N GLU A 391 -29.19 14.69 -15.61
CA GLU A 391 -30.32 15.46 -16.15
C GLU A 391 -29.86 16.48 -17.20
N GLU A 392 -28.70 17.09 -16.97
CA GLU A 392 -28.03 18.01 -17.89
C GLU A 392 -26.60 17.52 -18.18
N LYS A 393 -25.99 18.03 -19.25
CA LYS A 393 -24.58 17.74 -19.53
C LYS A 393 -23.70 18.34 -18.43
N ASP A 394 -22.70 17.58 -18.01
CA ASP A 394 -21.67 18.07 -17.10
C ASP A 394 -20.29 17.60 -17.57
N MET A 395 -19.24 18.21 -17.04
CA MET A 395 -17.86 17.95 -17.43
C MET A 395 -17.12 17.16 -16.36
N PHE A 396 -16.46 16.09 -16.77
CA PHE A 396 -15.60 15.28 -15.91
C PHE A 396 -14.37 14.84 -16.67
N ASN A 397 -13.38 14.30 -15.95
CA ASN A 397 -12.22 13.68 -16.60
C ASN A 397 -11.78 12.38 -15.91
N LYS A 398 -12.45 11.98 -14.82
CA LYS A 398 -12.16 10.74 -14.09
C LYS A 398 -13.41 9.96 -13.79
N ILE A 399 -13.28 8.64 -13.88
CA ILE A 399 -14.30 7.69 -13.44
C ILE A 399 -13.61 6.69 -12.52
N VAL A 400 -14.06 6.63 -11.27
CA VAL A 400 -13.57 5.67 -10.27
C VAL A 400 -14.53 4.50 -10.21
N ILE A 401 -13.99 3.29 -10.30
CA ILE A 401 -14.75 2.04 -10.23
C ILE A 401 -14.15 1.18 -9.11
N GLY A 402 -14.99 0.59 -8.25
CA GLY A 402 -14.56 -0.32 -7.19
C GLY A 402 -15.39 -1.60 -7.18
N GLU A 403 -14.72 -2.74 -7.07
CA GLU A 403 -15.36 -4.02 -6.74
C GLU A 403 -15.63 -4.09 -5.23
N HIS A 404 -16.68 -4.81 -4.83
CA HIS A 404 -16.90 -5.16 -3.42
C HIS A 404 -15.93 -6.28 -3.00
N ILE A 405 -14.67 -5.92 -2.74
CA ILE A 405 -13.59 -6.90 -2.58
C ILE A 405 -13.74 -7.85 -1.38
N ARG A 406 -14.64 -7.58 -0.43
CA ARG A 406 -14.98 -8.52 0.67
C ARG A 406 -15.42 -9.88 0.14
N ASN A 407 -15.97 -9.93 -1.07
CA ASN A 407 -16.39 -11.17 -1.71
C ASN A 407 -15.44 -11.70 -2.78
N GLY A 408 -14.32 -11.01 -3.04
CA GLY A 408 -13.29 -11.43 -4.00
C GLY A 408 -12.99 -10.37 -5.06
N GLN A 409 -12.15 -10.74 -6.02
CA GLN A 409 -11.82 -9.91 -7.19
C GLN A 409 -12.11 -10.72 -8.44
N HIS A 410 -12.97 -10.21 -9.32
CA HIS A 410 -13.55 -11.02 -10.37
C HIS A 410 -13.50 -10.38 -11.75
N ILE A 411 -13.51 -9.05 -11.87
CA ILE A 411 -13.46 -8.37 -13.18
C ILE A 411 -12.11 -8.60 -13.87
N GLU A 412 -12.16 -9.03 -15.14
CA GLU A 412 -10.99 -9.32 -15.98
C GLU A 412 -10.83 -8.31 -17.12
N GLU A 413 -11.95 -7.82 -17.66
CA GLU A 413 -11.99 -6.81 -18.71
C GLU A 413 -13.25 -5.95 -18.59
N PHE A 414 -13.10 -4.65 -18.77
CA PHE A 414 -14.22 -3.71 -18.85
C PHE A 414 -13.95 -2.61 -19.86
N SER A 415 -15.00 -1.96 -20.34
CA SER A 415 -14.91 -0.83 -21.27
C SER A 415 -15.80 0.33 -20.80
N VAL A 416 -15.26 1.53 -20.80
CA VAL A 416 -15.98 2.74 -20.37
C VAL A 416 -16.22 3.65 -21.57
N TYR A 417 -17.44 4.15 -21.70
CA TYR A 417 -17.85 5.01 -22.80
C TYR A 417 -18.63 6.22 -22.31
N TYR A 418 -18.57 7.31 -23.09
CA TYR A 418 -19.50 8.43 -22.98
C TYR A 418 -20.36 8.56 -24.23
N LEU A 419 -21.53 9.19 -24.11
CA LEU A 419 -22.38 9.53 -25.24
C LEU A 419 -21.95 10.90 -25.80
N ASP A 420 -21.54 10.94 -27.07
CA ASP A 420 -21.17 12.20 -27.73
C ASP A 420 -22.40 13.01 -28.19
N GLU A 421 -22.16 14.21 -28.69
CA GLU A 421 -23.18 15.14 -29.18
C GLU A 421 -24.00 14.63 -30.38
N LYS A 422 -23.56 13.53 -31.01
CA LYS A 422 -24.23 12.89 -32.15
C LYS A 422 -24.93 11.59 -31.74
N ASP A 423 -25.18 11.41 -30.45
CA ASP A 423 -25.75 10.21 -29.84
C ASP A 423 -24.95 8.94 -30.13
N LYS A 424 -23.63 9.06 -30.28
CA LYS A 424 -22.72 7.92 -30.48
C LYS A 424 -21.89 7.65 -29.24
N TRP A 425 -21.88 6.40 -28.83
CA TRP A 425 -21.00 5.93 -27.77
C TRP A 425 -19.54 5.99 -28.21
N ARG A 426 -18.72 6.71 -27.45
CA ARG A 426 -17.27 6.85 -27.66
C ARG A 426 -16.51 6.20 -26.52
N LEU A 427 -15.54 5.36 -26.87
CA LEU A 427 -14.70 4.68 -25.91
C LEU A 427 -13.78 5.70 -25.22
N ILE A 428 -13.77 5.66 -23.88
CA ILE A 428 -12.80 6.36 -23.04
C ILE A 428 -11.61 5.44 -22.83
N GLU A 429 -11.86 4.27 -22.25
CA GLU A 429 -10.82 3.28 -21.93
C GLU A 429 -11.38 1.87 -22.05
N LYS A 430 -10.52 0.95 -22.52
CA LYS A 430 -10.68 -0.48 -22.35
C LYS A 430 -9.66 -0.97 -21.31
N GLY A 431 -10.13 -1.36 -20.14
CA GLY A 431 -9.34 -1.74 -18.98
C GLY A 431 -9.31 -3.25 -18.73
N THR A 432 -8.52 -3.66 -17.73
CA THR A 432 -8.39 -5.06 -17.28
C THR A 432 -9.06 -5.27 -15.92
N THR A 433 -8.31 -5.59 -14.87
CA THR A 433 -8.81 -5.71 -13.49
C THR A 433 -9.27 -4.37 -12.91
N ILE A 434 -10.18 -4.45 -11.93
CA ILE A 434 -10.63 -3.31 -11.11
C ILE A 434 -10.15 -3.46 -9.66
N GLY A 435 -10.50 -4.56 -9.00
CA GLY A 435 -10.22 -4.81 -7.59
C GLY A 435 -10.78 -3.71 -6.69
N TYR A 436 -9.99 -3.30 -5.71
CA TYR A 436 -10.41 -2.30 -4.73
C TYR A 436 -10.75 -0.95 -5.38
N LYS A 437 -9.93 -0.52 -6.35
CA LYS A 437 -10.12 0.76 -7.04
C LYS A 437 -9.43 0.78 -8.39
N ARG A 438 -10.16 1.25 -9.39
CA ARG A 438 -9.68 1.61 -10.72
C ARG A 438 -10.06 3.05 -11.04
N ILE A 439 -9.10 3.87 -11.45
CA ILE A 439 -9.34 5.24 -11.89
C ILE A 439 -9.10 5.31 -13.41
N VAL A 440 -10.19 5.39 -14.16
CA VAL A 440 -10.16 5.69 -15.59
C VAL A 440 -10.01 7.19 -15.75
N HIS A 441 -8.95 7.63 -16.42
CA HIS A 441 -8.66 9.04 -16.62
C HIS A 441 -8.70 9.42 -18.11
N SER A 442 -9.12 10.64 -18.42
CA SER A 442 -9.24 11.15 -19.78
C SER A 442 -8.96 12.64 -19.86
N LYS A 443 -9.01 13.21 -21.08
CA LYS A 443 -9.19 14.67 -21.22
C LYS A 443 -10.60 15.03 -20.73
N PRO A 444 -10.89 16.29 -20.36
CA PRO A 444 -12.24 16.68 -20.00
C PRO A 444 -13.27 16.29 -21.07
N ILE A 445 -14.34 15.63 -20.64
CA ILE A 445 -15.47 15.15 -21.45
C ILE A 445 -16.72 15.81 -20.91
N GLU A 446 -17.50 16.42 -21.80
CA GLU A 446 -18.83 16.95 -21.50
C GLU A 446 -19.89 15.99 -22.04
N THR A 447 -20.73 15.43 -21.17
CA THR A 447 -21.81 14.50 -21.56
C THR A 447 -22.89 14.44 -20.49
N SER A 448 -24.07 13.94 -20.86
CA SER A 448 -25.13 13.57 -19.91
C SER A 448 -25.16 12.07 -19.62
N ARG A 449 -24.33 11.24 -20.29
CA ARG A 449 -24.40 9.78 -20.17
C ARG A 449 -23.05 9.10 -20.23
N VAL A 450 -22.80 8.26 -19.24
CA VAL A 450 -21.67 7.33 -19.18
C VAL A 450 -22.19 5.91 -19.14
N LYS A 451 -21.52 4.97 -19.81
CA LYS A 451 -21.75 3.54 -19.62
C LYS A 451 -20.47 2.78 -19.37
N ILE A 452 -20.57 1.74 -18.56
CA ILE A 452 -19.51 0.80 -18.25
C ILE A 452 -20.00 -0.59 -18.66
N VAL A 453 -19.25 -1.23 -19.53
CA VAL A 453 -19.53 -2.60 -20.01
C VAL A 453 -18.55 -3.53 -19.34
N PHE A 454 -19.04 -4.53 -18.61
CA PHE A 454 -18.23 -5.56 -17.99
C PHE A 454 -18.09 -6.72 -18.98
N GLU A 455 -16.93 -6.80 -19.63
CA GLU A 455 -16.69 -7.63 -20.81
C GLU A 455 -16.32 -9.07 -20.43
N GLU A 456 -15.43 -9.22 -19.46
CA GLU A 456 -14.99 -10.53 -18.93
C GLU A 456 -14.85 -10.47 -17.42
N TYR A 457 -15.26 -11.56 -16.75
CA TYR A 457 -15.18 -11.71 -15.30
C TYR A 457 -15.20 -13.19 -14.88
N ARG A 458 -14.81 -13.45 -13.63
CA ARG A 458 -14.77 -14.78 -13.02
C ARG A 458 -16.08 -15.12 -12.33
N GLU A 459 -16.96 -15.82 -13.05
CA GLU A 459 -18.25 -16.36 -12.58
C GLU A 459 -19.31 -15.32 -12.22
N SER A 460 -19.08 -14.50 -11.19
CA SER A 460 -19.92 -13.37 -10.81
C SER A 460 -19.06 -12.23 -10.26
N PHE A 461 -19.60 -11.03 -10.16
CA PHE A 461 -18.89 -9.88 -9.60
C PHE A 461 -19.86 -8.91 -8.92
N GLU A 462 -19.30 -8.02 -8.11
CA GLU A 462 -20.04 -7.04 -7.33
C GLU A 462 -19.32 -5.69 -7.43
N ILE A 463 -20.05 -4.62 -7.77
CA ILE A 463 -19.51 -3.26 -7.84
C ILE A 463 -20.09 -2.46 -6.70
N ASN A 464 -19.24 -1.91 -5.84
CA ASN A 464 -19.69 -1.07 -4.73
C ASN A 464 -19.64 0.42 -5.05
N THR A 465 -18.83 0.83 -6.02
CA THR A 465 -18.49 2.23 -6.18
C THR A 465 -18.40 2.62 -7.64
N ILE A 466 -19.14 3.67 -8.03
CA ILE A 466 -18.94 4.46 -9.24
C ILE A 466 -18.88 5.94 -8.86
N LEU A 467 -17.71 6.56 -9.01
CA LEU A 467 -17.53 8.00 -8.82
C LEU A 467 -17.20 8.64 -10.17
N ILE A 468 -17.73 9.83 -10.43
CA ILE A 468 -17.39 10.62 -11.62
C ILE A 468 -16.91 11.98 -11.14
N ASN A 469 -15.67 12.33 -11.45
CA ASN A 469 -14.97 13.52 -10.95
C ASN A 469 -14.38 14.39 -12.07
#